data_AF-A0A5N5JNZ7-F1
#
_entry.id   AF-A0A5N5JNZ7-F1
#
_cell.length_a   1.000
_cell.length_b   1.000
_cell.length_c   1.000
_cell.angle_alpha   90.00
_cell.angle_beta   90.00
_cell.angle_gamma   90.00
#
_symmetry.space_group_name_H-M   'P 1'
#
loop_
_entity.id
_entity.type
_entity.pdbx_description
1 polymer ?
#
loop_
_entity_poly.entity_id
_entity_poly.type
_entity_poly.pdbx_seq_one_letter_code
_entity_poly.pdbx_strand_id
1 'polypeptide(L)' 'MSSHFTYWSRQEDKQFEQALVLFPEKTPNRWEKISSYAPGKSWHEVRKHYEDLVHDVLKEELVEAVKVPIQMGLLEWSK' A
#
# COMPACT_ATOMS: atom_id res chain seq x y z
N MET A 1 0.41 24.59 9.62
CA MET A 1 -0.24 23.98 8.43
C MET A 1 -0.78 22.64 8.89
N SER A 2 -2.10 22.50 8.99
CA SER A 2 -2.69 21.25 9.45
C SER A 2 -2.44 20.17 8.41
N SER A 3 -1.63 19.17 8.75
CA SER A 3 -1.59 17.91 8.01
C SER A 3 -3.02 17.36 8.03
N HIS A 4 -3.71 17.44 6.89
CA HIS A 4 -4.95 16.70 6.69
C HIS A 4 -4.58 15.22 6.69
N PHE A 5 -4.54 14.61 7.89
CA PHE A 5 -4.63 13.17 8.01
C PHE A 5 -6.04 12.80 7.57
N THR A 6 -6.16 12.35 6.33
CA THR A 6 -7.43 11.90 5.76
C THR A 6 -7.76 10.57 6.41
N TYR A 7 -8.65 10.57 7.39
CA TYR A 7 -9.13 9.34 8.00
C TYR A 7 -9.93 8.55 6.96
N TRP A 8 -9.48 7.33 6.64
CA TRP A 8 -10.21 6.39 5.80
C TRP A 8 -10.99 5.44 6.71
N SER A 9 -12.30 5.47 6.62
CA SER A 9 -13.17 4.48 7.25
C SER A 9 -13.04 3.14 6.50
N ARG A 10 -13.37 2.04 7.19
CA ARG A 10 -13.37 0.70 6.59
C ARG A 10 -14.24 0.60 5.33
N GLN A 11 -15.33 1.36 5.29
CA GLN A 11 -16.25 1.34 4.15
C GLN A 11 -15.68 2.08 2.94
N GLU A 12 -14.99 3.20 3.16
CA GLU A 12 -14.27 3.93 2.10
C GLU A 12 -13.10 3.10 1.57
N ASP A 13 -12.35 2.45 2.46
CA ASP A 13 -11.22 1.59 2.11
C ASP A 13 -11.66 0.41 1.22
N LYS A 14 -12.76 -0.24 1.59
CA LYS A 14 -13.36 -1.31 0.77
C LYS A 14 -13.81 -0.82 -0.61
N GLN A 15 -14.40 0.38 -0.70
CA GLN A 15 -14.82 0.94 -1.99
C GLN A 15 -13.60 1.29 -2.86
N PHE A 16 -12.54 1.80 -2.24
CA PHE A 16 -11.27 2.06 -2.89
C PHE A 16 -10.62 0.78 -3.44
N GLU A 17 -10.54 -0.30 -2.67
CA GLU A 17 -10.02 -1.59 -3.13
C GLU A 17 -10.83 -2.16 -4.30
N GLN A 18 -12.16 -2.09 -4.23
CA GLN A 18 -13.03 -2.50 -5.33
C GLN A 18 -12.78 -1.68 -6.60
N ALA A 19 -12.59 -0.37 -6.44
CA ALA A 19 -12.27 0.53 -7.55
C ALA A 19 -10.89 0.25 -8.16
N LEU A 20 -9.88 -0.16 -7.36
CA LEU A 20 -8.57 -0.59 -7.88
C LEU A 20 -8.68 -1.80 -8.81
N VAL A 21 -9.59 -2.74 -8.52
CA VAL A 21 -9.88 -3.91 -9.37
C VAL A 21 -10.57 -3.48 -10.67
N LEU A 22 -11.54 -2.56 -10.58
CA LEU A 22 -12.27 -2.05 -11.75
C LEU A 22 -11.41 -1.18 -12.69
N PHE A 23 -10.43 -0.46 -12.14
CA PHE A 23 -9.54 0.41 -12.88
C PHE A 23 -8.08 -0.04 -12.71
N PRO A 24 -7.59 -0.96 -13.56
CA PRO A 24 -6.20 -1.40 -13.54
C PRO A 24 -5.20 -0.28 -13.86
N GLU A 25 -3.92 -0.55 -13.64
CA GLU A 25 -2.83 0.44 -13.68
C GLU A 25 -2.69 1.22 -14.99
N LYS A 26 -3.00 0.60 -16.12
CA LYS A 26 -2.94 1.24 -17.45
C LYS A 26 -4.17 2.08 -17.80
N THR A 27 -5.13 2.22 -16.87
CA THR A 27 -6.35 2.98 -17.10
C THR A 27 -6.04 4.48 -17.23
N PRO A 28 -6.40 5.16 -18.32
CA PRO A 28 -6.28 6.61 -18.42
C PRO A 28 -7.13 7.28 -17.34
N ASN A 29 -6.57 8.31 -16.70
CA ASN A 29 -7.20 9.06 -15.61
C ASN A 29 -7.65 8.16 -14.45
N ARG A 30 -6.86 7.11 -14.15
CA ARG A 30 -7.15 6.09 -13.13
C ARG A 30 -7.61 6.70 -11.80
N TRP A 31 -6.87 7.67 -11.27
CA TRP A 31 -7.14 8.25 -9.95
C TRP A 31 -8.42 9.09 -9.91
N GLU A 32 -8.72 9.82 -10.99
CA GLU A 32 -9.97 10.56 -11.11
C GLU A 32 -11.16 9.59 -11.12
N LYS A 33 -11.06 8.49 -11.88
CA LYS A 33 -12.08 7.44 -11.91
C LYS A 33 -12.24 6.71 -10.57
N ILE A 34 -11.15 6.43 -9.85
CA ILE A 34 -11.25 5.81 -8.52
C ILE A 34 -11.89 6.80 -7.53
N SER A 35 -11.55 8.09 -7.60
CA SER A 35 -12.12 9.10 -6.71
C SER A 35 -13.63 9.27 -6.84
N SER A 36 -14.23 8.97 -8.01
CA SER A 36 -15.68 8.99 -8.14
C SER A 36 -16.39 7.87 -7.34
N TYR A 37 -15.65 6.86 -6.88
CA TYR A 37 -16.14 5.77 -6.03
C TYR A 37 -15.85 6.02 -4.54
N ALA A 38 -15.13 7.08 -4.18
CA ALA A 38 -14.82 7.46 -2.81
C ALA A 38 -15.33 8.87 -2.52
N PRO A 39 -16.64 9.03 -2.19
CA PRO A 39 -17.24 10.34 -1.95
C PRO A 39 -16.48 11.13 -0.88
N GLY A 40 -16.16 12.38 -1.16
CA GLY A 40 -15.43 13.24 -0.23
C GLY A 40 -13.91 13.06 -0.22
N LYS A 41 -13.35 12.18 -1.06
CA LYS A 41 -11.91 12.06 -1.29
C LYS A 41 -11.56 12.59 -2.68
N SER A 42 -10.58 13.48 -2.75
CA SER A 42 -10.00 13.93 -4.02
C SER A 42 -9.11 12.86 -4.63
N TRP A 43 -8.86 12.95 -5.93
CA TRP A 43 -7.94 12.04 -6.62
C TRP A 43 -6.52 12.06 -6.04
N HIS A 44 -6.08 13.20 -5.48
CA HIS A 44 -4.78 13.30 -4.81
C HIS A 44 -4.74 12.46 -3.52
N GLU A 45 -5.81 12.52 -2.72
CA GLU A 45 -5.92 11.73 -1.48
C GLU A 45 -6.02 10.23 -1.78
N VAL A 46 -6.76 9.87 -2.83
CA VAL A 46 -6.85 8.50 -3.34
C VAL A 46 -5.48 7.98 -3.79
N ARG A 47 -4.74 8.78 -4.56
CA ARG A 47 -3.40 8.40 -5.02
C ARG A 47 -2.43 8.22 -3.84
N LYS A 48 -2.47 9.14 -2.88
CA LYS A 48 -1.64 9.05 -1.68
C LYS A 48 -1.95 7.77 -0.88
N HIS A 49 -3.24 7.47 -0.70
CA HIS A 49 -3.67 6.25 -0.01
C HIS A 49 -3.18 4.98 -0.71
N TYR A 50 -3.17 4.96 -2.05
CA TYR A 50 -2.56 3.88 -2.82
C TYR A 50 -1.04 3.76 -2.61
N GLU A 51 -0.32 4.88 -2.62
CA GLU A 51 1.14 4.90 -2.39
C GLU A 51 1.47 4.37 -0.98
N ASP A 52 0.69 4.77 0.03
CA ASP A 52 0.81 4.26 1.40
C ASP A 52 0.52 2.75 1.48
N LEU A 53 -0.54 2.27 0.81
CA LEU A 53 -0.87 0.83 0.72
C LEU A 53 0.27 0.01 0.09
N VAL A 54 0.82 0.48 -1.03
CA VAL A 54 1.94 -0.20 -1.71
C VAL A 54 3.17 -0.24 -0.80
N HIS A 55 3.48 0.87 -0.13
CA HIS A 55 4.61 0.94 0.79
C HIS A 55 4.47 -0.05 1.95
N ASP A 56 3.27 -0.21 2.50
CA ASP A 56 3.03 -1.16 3.60
C ASP A 56 3.14 -2.62 3.13
N VAL A 57 2.59 -2.97 1.95
CA VAL A 57 2.77 -4.32 1.36
C VAL A 57 4.25 -4.62 1.07
N LEU A 58 4.99 -3.66 0.52
CA LEU A 58 6.41 -3.84 0.21
C LEU A 58 7.27 -3.96 1.47
N LYS A 59 6.93 -3.24 2.55
CA LYS A 59 7.61 -3.43 3.83
C LYS A 59 7.41 -4.83 4.35
N GLU A 60 6.18 -5.35 4.34
CA GLU A 60 5.86 -6.70 4.81
C GLU A 60 6.67 -7.77 4.07
N GLU A 61 6.81 -7.63 2.74
CA GLU A 61 7.63 -8.52 1.91
C GLU A 61 9.13 -8.47 2.27
N LEU A 62 9.66 -7.27 2.58
CA LEU A 62 11.04 -7.10 3.00
C LEU A 62 11.33 -7.69 4.40
N VAL A 63 10.36 -7.69 5.33
CA VAL A 63 10.57 -8.29 6.67
C VAL A 63 10.60 -9.81 6.62
N GLU A 64 9.81 -10.43 5.74
CA GLU A 64 9.81 -11.90 5.59
C GLU A 64 11.10 -12.40 4.93
N ALA A 65 11.69 -11.63 4.01
CA ALA A 65 13.02 -11.93 3.44
C ALA A 65 14.17 -11.91 4.47
N VAL A 66 13.98 -11.23 5.62
CA VAL A 66 14.96 -11.15 6.73
C VAL A 66 14.75 -12.27 7.77
N LYS A 67 13.72 -13.12 7.65
CA LYS A 67 13.58 -14.33 8.48
C LYS A 67 14.39 -15.53 7.95
N VAL A 68 15.55 -15.30 7.34
CA VAL A 68 16.60 -16.32 7.31
C VAL A 68 17.38 -16.14 8.61
N PRO A 69 17.33 -17.10 9.56
CA PRO A 69 18.03 -16.93 10.83
C PRO A 69 19.52 -16.85 10.56
N ILE A 70 20.14 -15.77 11.03
CA ILE A 70 21.60 -15.59 11.09
C ILE A 70 22.17 -16.51 12.19
N GLN A 71 21.86 -17.80 12.14
CA GLN A 71 22.29 -18.78 13.14
C GLN A 71 23.11 -19.93 12.57
N MET A 72 23.39 -19.97 11.26
CA MET A 72 24.15 -21.10 10.68
C MET A 72 25.45 -20.65 10.02
N GLY A 73 26.53 -20.65 10.81
CA GLY A 73 27.72 -21.41 10.39
C GLY A 73 29.00 -20.67 9.96
N LEU A 74 29.53 -19.74 10.76
CA LEU A 74 30.95 -19.34 10.68
C LEU A 74 31.40 -19.05 12.13
N LEU A 75 31.93 -20.00 12.90
CA LEU A 75 33.39 -20.07 13.14
C LEU A 75 33.85 -21.26 14.02
N GLU A 76 33.23 -22.45 14.06
CA GLU A 76 33.72 -23.55 14.95
C GLU A 76 33.67 -24.97 14.37
N TRP A 77 33.73 -25.21 13.05
CA TRP A 77 33.99 -26.57 12.50
C TRP A 77 34.98 -26.58 11.31
N SER A 78 36.17 -26.01 11.54
CA SER A 78 37.36 -26.42 10.79
C SER A 78 38.65 -26.19 11.59
N LYS A 79 38.79 -26.93 12.69
CA LYS A 79 39.96 -27.77 13.05
C LYS A 79 39.78 -28.36 14.43
#